data_AF-A0A3N5W5B6-F1
#
_entry.id   AF-A0A3N5W5B6-F1
#
_cell.length_a   1.000
_cell.length_b   1.000
_cell.length_c   1.000
_cell.angle_alpha   90.00
_cell.angle_beta   90.00
_cell.angle_gamma   90.00
#
_symmetry.space_group_name_H-M   'P 1'
#
loop_
_entity.id
_entity.type
_entity.pdbx_description
1 polymer ?
#
loop_
_entity_poly.entity_id
_entity_poly.type
_entity_poly.pdbx_seq_one_letter_code
_entity_poly.pdbx_strand_id
1 'polypeptide(L)'
;MEWEWLAFAKGPLFRLSLMVMILGLGRLLFIALSGMVQAYRRAGNKALDGSRIARQTAAGFVPSFRPDRIRLIYSIGSFLFHVGLIIVPLFLHGHIQLWEKGIGLSWPALSIAWADALTLLVITTGAGLLVGRISYPQSRAISRSQDFLLPLLVLIVFISGFFASHPNWNPFSYKPTLLVHVLSGDLLLLIAPFSKLAHVILWPFRHLATELAWRFPPEAGSRILSTLGKEDKI
;
A
#
# COMPACT_ATOMS: atom_id res chain seq x y z
N MET A 1 -12.10 11.12 -31.48
CA MET A 1 -10.76 10.89 -30.90
C MET A 1 -10.71 10.92 -29.37
N GLU A 2 -10.77 12.06 -28.66
CA GLU A 2 -10.62 12.07 -27.18
C GLU A 2 -11.66 11.20 -26.44
N TRP A 3 -12.89 11.15 -26.96
CA TRP A 3 -13.95 10.29 -26.43
C TRP A 3 -13.65 8.80 -26.53
N GLU A 4 -12.97 8.37 -27.60
CA GLU A 4 -12.60 6.97 -27.80
C GLU A 4 -11.52 6.54 -26.81
N TRP A 5 -10.50 7.37 -26.61
CA TRP A 5 -9.45 7.11 -25.62
C TRP A 5 -10.00 7.03 -24.20
N LEU A 6 -10.92 7.93 -23.83
CA LEU A 6 -11.53 7.93 -22.51
C LEU A 6 -12.45 6.72 -22.30
N ALA A 7 -13.20 6.32 -23.33
CA ALA A 7 -14.04 5.12 -23.30
C ALA A 7 -13.19 3.85 -23.19
N PHE A 8 -12.08 3.78 -23.92
CA PHE A 8 -11.12 2.69 -23.83
C PHE A 8 -10.47 2.60 -22.44
N ALA A 9 -10.01 3.73 -21.90
CA ALA A 9 -9.37 3.80 -20.59
C ALA A 9 -10.31 3.33 -19.47
N LYS A 10 -11.52 3.91 -19.38
CA LYS A 10 -12.51 3.56 -18.35
C LYS A 10 -13.13 2.17 -18.51
N GLY A 11 -13.01 1.56 -19.68
CA GLY A 11 -13.64 0.30 -20.03
C GLY A 11 -12.63 -0.84 -20.09
N PRO A 12 -12.21 -1.27 -21.30
CA PRO A 12 -11.28 -2.39 -21.47
C PRO A 12 -9.97 -2.27 -20.68
N LEU A 13 -9.31 -1.10 -20.71
CA LEU A 13 -8.02 -0.93 -20.04
C LEU A 13 -8.16 -0.99 -18.51
N PHE A 14 -9.17 -0.34 -17.94
CA PHE A 14 -9.46 -0.42 -16.51
C PHE A 14 -9.69 -1.88 -16.06
N ARG A 15 -10.50 -2.65 -16.80
CA ARG A 15 -10.74 -4.07 -16.50
C ARG A 15 -9.47 -4.89 -16.54
N LEU A 16 -8.64 -4.72 -17.58
CA LEU A 16 -7.34 -5.37 -17.69
C LEU A 16 -6.44 -5.02 -16.50
N SER A 17 -6.32 -3.73 -16.19
CA SER A 17 -5.51 -3.20 -15.09
C SER A 17 -5.94 -3.77 -13.74
N LEU A 18 -7.25 -3.85 -13.51
CA LEU A 18 -7.84 -4.43 -12.31
C LEU A 18 -7.56 -5.94 -12.23
N MET A 19 -7.71 -6.69 -13.32
CA MET A 19 -7.40 -8.12 -13.37
C MET A 19 -5.92 -8.39 -13.09
N VAL A 20 -5.02 -7.63 -13.69
CA VAL A 20 -3.57 -7.74 -13.45
C VAL A 20 -3.25 -7.46 -11.99
N MET A 21 -3.83 -6.41 -11.41
CA MET A 21 -3.65 -6.11 -9.98
C MET A 21 -4.14 -7.26 -9.10
N ILE A 22 -5.38 -7.71 -9.27
CA ILE A 22 -5.99 -8.74 -8.41
C ILE A 22 -5.24 -10.06 -8.51
N LEU A 23 -4.97 -10.54 -9.73
CA LEU A 23 -4.27 -11.81 -9.94
C LEU A 23 -2.81 -11.72 -9.51
N GLY A 24 -2.14 -10.61 -9.78
CA GLY A 24 -0.75 -10.39 -9.38
C GLY A 24 -0.58 -10.30 -7.86
N LEU A 25 -1.41 -9.52 -7.18
CA LEU A 25 -1.41 -9.44 -5.71
C LEU A 25 -1.85 -10.76 -5.08
N GLY A 26 -2.85 -11.43 -5.66
CA GLY A 26 -3.29 -12.76 -5.23
C GLY A 26 -2.18 -13.81 -5.33
N ARG A 27 -1.40 -13.81 -6.42
CA ARG A 27 -0.20 -14.65 -6.57
C ARG A 27 0.83 -14.38 -5.48
N LEU A 28 1.14 -13.10 -5.21
CA LEU A 28 2.10 -12.74 -4.16
C LEU A 28 1.63 -13.18 -2.78
N LEU A 29 0.34 -12.97 -2.47
CA LEU A 29 -0.26 -13.43 -1.23
C LEU A 29 -0.18 -14.96 -1.12
N PHE A 30 -0.54 -15.69 -2.19
CA PHE A 30 -0.47 -17.16 -2.21
C PHE A 30 0.95 -17.67 -1.95
N ILE A 31 1.97 -17.08 -2.60
CA ILE A 31 3.38 -17.43 -2.37
C ILE A 31 3.78 -17.14 -0.92
N ALA A 32 3.41 -15.98 -0.38
CA ALA A 32 3.74 -15.60 0.99
C ALA A 32 3.10 -16.56 2.01
N LEU A 33 1.81 -16.86 1.88
CA LEU A 33 1.10 -17.79 2.75
C LEU A 33 1.65 -19.21 2.62
N SER A 34 1.92 -19.68 1.41
CA SER A 34 2.53 -21.00 1.17
C SER A 34 3.92 -21.11 1.80
N GLY A 35 4.72 -20.04 1.73
CA GLY A 35 6.02 -19.94 2.39
C GLY A 35 5.89 -19.97 3.92
N MET A 36 4.93 -19.24 4.48
CA MET A 36 4.64 -19.25 5.93
C MET A 36 4.17 -20.63 6.41
N VAL A 37 3.30 -21.31 5.66
CA VAL A 37 2.86 -22.67 5.99
C VAL A 37 4.04 -23.65 5.96
N GLN A 38 4.93 -23.54 4.96
CA GLN A 38 6.13 -24.37 4.89
C GLN A 38 7.09 -24.08 6.05
N ALA A 39 7.31 -22.81 6.39
CA ALA A 39 8.13 -22.40 7.53
C ALA A 39 7.57 -22.97 8.83
N TYR A 40 6.25 -22.86 9.05
CA TYR A 40 5.58 -23.42 10.22
C TYR A 40 5.69 -24.96 10.28
N ARG A 41 5.56 -25.65 9.15
CA ARG A 41 5.70 -27.12 9.09
C ARG A 41 7.12 -27.59 9.42
N ARG A 42 8.13 -26.82 9.03
CA ARG A 42 9.55 -27.10 9.29
C ARG A 42 10.04 -26.57 10.63
N ALA A 43 9.26 -25.69 11.28
CA ALA A 43 9.64 -25.10 12.55
C ALA A 43 9.77 -26.19 13.61
N GLY A 44 10.93 -26.20 14.28
CA GLY A 44 11.18 -27.10 15.39
C GLY A 44 10.24 -26.87 16.56
N ASN A 45 9.94 -25.59 16.86
CA ASN A 45 8.97 -25.18 17.85
C ASN A 45 7.77 -24.50 17.17
N LYS A 46 6.57 -25.09 17.35
CA LYS A 46 5.31 -24.63 16.77
C LYS A 46 4.49 -23.70 17.67
N ALA A 47 5.01 -23.36 18.86
CA ALA A 47 4.34 -22.46 19.78
C ALA A 47 4.33 -21.02 19.24
N LEU A 48 3.18 -20.61 18.71
CA LEU A 48 2.91 -19.26 18.23
C LEU A 48 1.97 -18.55 19.19
N ASP A 49 2.37 -17.38 19.66
CA ASP A 49 1.47 -16.49 20.39
C ASP A 49 0.69 -15.63 19.37
N GLY A 50 -0.43 -16.19 18.91
CA GLY A 50 -1.31 -15.51 17.95
C GLY A 50 -1.87 -14.18 18.48
N SER A 51 -2.11 -14.07 19.79
CA SER A 51 -2.62 -12.85 20.42
C SER A 51 -1.58 -11.73 20.35
N ARG A 52 -0.32 -12.04 20.67
CA ARG A 52 0.79 -11.10 20.51
C ARG A 52 0.97 -10.66 19.06
N ILE A 53 0.93 -11.60 18.10
CA ILE A 53 1.07 -11.28 16.67
C ILE A 53 -0.07 -10.37 16.21
N ALA A 54 -1.31 -10.68 16.59
CA ALA A 54 -2.49 -9.88 16.25
C ALA A 54 -2.38 -8.47 16.85
N ARG A 55 -2.00 -8.35 18.14
CA ARG A 55 -1.81 -7.05 18.81
C ARG A 55 -0.71 -6.22 18.15
N GLN A 56 0.42 -6.83 17.79
CA GLN A 56 1.53 -6.13 17.10
C GLN A 56 1.14 -5.66 15.70
N THR A 57 0.37 -6.48 14.97
CA THR A 57 -0.16 -6.14 13.66
C THR A 57 -1.17 -4.99 13.77
N ALA A 58 -2.10 -5.08 14.71
CA ALA A 58 -3.08 -4.03 14.99
C ALA A 58 -2.42 -2.71 15.41
N ALA A 59 -1.39 -2.76 16.27
CA ALA A 59 -0.62 -1.58 16.66
C ALA A 59 0.05 -0.89 15.47
N GLY A 60 0.29 -1.61 14.37
CA GLY A 60 0.82 -1.04 13.13
C GLY A 60 -0.11 -0.04 12.43
N PHE A 61 -1.41 -0.07 12.71
CA PHE A 61 -2.36 0.92 12.19
C PHE A 61 -2.31 2.25 12.96
N VAL A 62 -1.66 2.29 14.12
CA VAL A 62 -1.53 3.49 14.93
C VAL A 62 -0.15 4.12 14.68
N PRO A 63 -0.08 5.46 14.48
CA PRO A 63 1.20 6.15 14.35
C PRO A 63 2.12 5.88 15.55
N SER A 64 3.43 5.74 15.29
CA SER A 64 4.42 5.62 16.35
C SER A 64 4.70 6.99 16.98
N PHE A 65 4.17 7.25 18.18
CA PHE A 65 4.39 8.48 18.95
C PHE A 65 5.74 8.49 19.70
N ARG A 66 6.83 8.23 18.99
CA ARG A 66 8.18 8.34 19.59
C ARG A 66 8.53 9.81 19.83
N PRO A 67 9.37 10.12 20.84
CA PRO A 67 9.58 11.49 21.32
C PRO A 67 10.29 12.41 20.33
N ASP A 68 10.87 11.88 19.25
CA ASP A 68 11.52 12.71 18.26
C ASP A 68 10.50 13.34 17.29
N ARG A 69 10.35 14.67 17.41
CA ARG A 69 9.34 15.47 16.68
C ARG A 69 9.32 15.20 15.17
N ILE A 70 10.48 14.99 14.55
CA ILE A 70 10.57 14.69 13.12
C ILE A 70 9.88 13.35 12.80
N ARG A 71 10.19 12.26 13.49
CA ARG A 71 9.51 10.97 13.24
C ARG A 71 8.03 11.03 13.58
N LEU A 72 7.62 11.82 14.57
CA LEU A 72 6.22 12.02 14.88
C LEU A 72 5.47 12.63 13.69
N ILE A 73 5.96 13.74 13.14
CA ILE A 73 5.35 14.42 11.97
C ILE A 73 5.27 13.47 10.78
N TYR A 74 6.35 12.74 10.47
CA TYR A 74 6.35 11.76 9.38
C TYR A 74 5.37 10.61 9.63
N SER A 75 5.26 10.12 10.87
CA SER A 75 4.36 9.01 11.21
C SER A 75 2.90 9.42 11.07
N ILE A 76 2.54 10.60 11.58
CA ILE A 76 1.19 11.16 11.43
C ILE A 76 0.89 11.43 9.95
N GLY A 77 1.81 12.09 9.24
CA GLY A 77 1.64 12.39 7.81
C GLY A 77 1.46 11.11 6.98
N SER A 78 2.26 10.08 7.24
CA SER A 78 2.11 8.76 6.60
C SER A 78 0.76 8.13 6.91
N PHE A 79 0.31 8.14 8.16
CA PHE A 79 -0.98 7.59 8.54
C PHE A 79 -2.14 8.31 7.83
N LEU A 80 -2.16 9.64 7.88
CA LEU A 80 -3.19 10.46 7.22
C LEU A 80 -3.20 10.27 5.70
N PHE A 81 -2.01 10.16 5.09
CA PHE A 81 -1.86 9.82 3.68
C PHE A 81 -2.55 8.49 3.34
N HIS A 82 -2.30 7.43 4.11
CA HIS A 82 -2.90 6.11 3.85
C HIS A 82 -4.42 6.10 4.09
N VAL A 83 -4.91 6.80 5.12
CA VAL A 83 -6.34 6.92 5.39
C VAL A 83 -7.08 7.50 4.18
N GLY A 84 -6.63 8.64 3.66
CA GLY A 84 -7.25 9.23 2.47
C GLY A 84 -7.01 8.41 1.20
N LEU A 85 -5.81 7.84 1.03
CA LEU A 85 -5.45 7.02 -0.12
C LEU A 85 -6.33 5.78 -0.28
N ILE A 86 -6.82 5.22 0.83
CA ILE A 86 -7.69 4.04 0.84
C ILE A 86 -9.16 4.46 0.79
N ILE A 87 -9.58 5.42 1.61
CA ILE A 87 -10.99 5.78 1.74
C ILE A 87 -11.50 6.47 0.47
N VAL A 88 -10.75 7.39 -0.13
CA VAL A 88 -11.24 8.16 -1.29
C VAL A 88 -11.54 7.27 -2.50
N PRO A 89 -10.62 6.41 -2.99
CA PRO A 89 -10.91 5.59 -4.17
C PRO A 89 -11.99 4.54 -3.93
N LEU A 90 -12.19 4.10 -2.68
CA LEU A 90 -13.24 3.14 -2.35
C LEU A 90 -14.61 3.81 -2.18
N PHE A 91 -14.70 4.99 -1.56
CA PHE A 91 -15.97 5.59 -1.17
C PHE A 91 -16.40 6.80 -2.01
N LEU A 92 -15.58 7.27 -2.95
CA LEU A 92 -15.97 8.34 -3.85
C LEU A 92 -17.03 7.86 -4.85
N HIS A 93 -18.10 8.63 -5.00
CA HIS A 93 -19.23 8.30 -5.88
C HIS A 93 -18.82 7.90 -7.31
N GLY A 94 -17.90 8.65 -7.93
CA GLY A 94 -17.41 8.34 -9.29
C GLY A 94 -16.72 6.98 -9.41
N HIS A 95 -16.01 6.54 -8.37
CA HIS A 95 -15.38 5.21 -8.34
C HIS A 95 -16.41 4.13 -8.10
N ILE A 96 -17.37 4.34 -7.19
CA ILE A 96 -18.46 3.37 -6.92
C ILE A 96 -19.27 3.10 -8.20
N GLN A 97 -19.58 4.14 -8.98
CA GLN A 97 -20.24 3.94 -10.28
C GLN A 97 -19.41 3.10 -11.26
N LEU A 98 -18.07 3.17 -11.17
CA LEU A 98 -17.19 2.36 -12.01
C LEU A 98 -17.24 0.88 -11.59
N TRP A 99 -17.30 0.61 -10.28
CA TRP A 99 -17.51 -0.73 -9.72
C TRP A 99 -18.88 -1.30 -10.09
N GLU A 100 -19.93 -0.51 -9.97
CA GLU A 100 -21.30 -0.91 -10.31
C GLU A 100 -21.41 -1.29 -11.78
N LYS A 101 -20.83 -0.49 -12.68
CA LYS A 101 -20.78 -0.80 -14.13
C LYS A 101 -19.88 -1.99 -14.47
N GLY A 102 -18.85 -2.25 -13.65
CA GLY A 102 -17.87 -3.31 -13.90
C GLY A 102 -18.32 -4.68 -13.41
N ILE A 103 -18.79 -4.76 -12.18
CA ILE A 103 -19.09 -6.02 -11.47
C ILE A 103 -20.46 -6.04 -10.78
N GLY A 104 -21.26 -4.98 -10.92
CA GLY A 104 -22.62 -4.91 -10.35
C GLY A 104 -22.69 -4.65 -8.85
N LEU A 105 -21.58 -4.25 -8.21
CA LEU A 105 -21.53 -3.92 -6.78
C LEU A 105 -21.52 -2.41 -6.55
N SER A 106 -22.32 -1.95 -5.59
CA SER A 106 -22.34 -0.57 -5.12
C SER A 106 -22.51 -0.52 -3.60
N TRP A 107 -22.08 0.59 -2.98
CA TRP A 107 -22.17 0.82 -1.53
C TRP A 107 -22.33 2.32 -1.26
N PRO A 108 -22.61 2.74 0.00
CA PRO A 108 -22.79 4.15 0.32
C PRO A 108 -21.54 4.97 0.01
N ALA A 109 -21.73 6.10 -0.67
CA ALA A 109 -20.68 7.04 -0.98
C ALA A 109 -20.37 7.96 0.21
N LEU A 110 -19.12 8.42 0.28
CA LEU A 110 -18.71 9.49 1.18
C LEU A 110 -19.35 10.82 0.74
N SER A 111 -19.62 11.73 1.69
CA SER A 111 -20.06 13.08 1.32
C SER A 111 -18.96 13.82 0.56
N ILE A 112 -19.36 14.74 -0.33
CA ILE A 112 -18.43 15.53 -1.16
C ILE A 112 -17.39 16.25 -0.28
N ALA A 113 -17.84 16.90 0.80
CA ALA A 113 -16.95 17.63 1.71
C ALA A 113 -15.86 16.74 2.33
N TRP A 114 -16.23 15.52 2.75
CA TRP A 114 -15.26 14.56 3.30
C TRP A 114 -14.33 14.00 2.22
N ALA A 115 -14.83 13.75 1.01
CA ALA A 115 -14.02 13.30 -0.11
C ALA A 115 -12.97 14.35 -0.49
N ASP A 116 -13.35 15.63 -0.53
CA ASP A 116 -12.44 16.72 -0.87
C ASP A 116 -11.39 16.93 0.23
N ALA A 117 -11.81 16.93 1.49
CA ALA A 117 -10.92 17.06 2.62
C ALA A 117 -9.86 15.94 2.64
N LEU A 118 -10.28 14.68 2.45
CA LEU A 118 -9.35 13.55 2.39
C LEU A 118 -8.45 13.60 1.15
N THR A 119 -8.97 14.05 0.00
CA THR A 119 -8.19 14.21 -1.23
C THR A 119 -7.09 15.26 -1.05
N LEU A 120 -7.42 16.43 -0.51
CA LEU A 120 -6.45 17.48 -0.19
C LEU A 120 -5.45 17.02 0.89
N LEU A 121 -5.91 16.25 1.87
CA LEU A 121 -5.05 15.64 2.87
C LEU A 121 -4.01 14.71 2.23
N VAL A 122 -4.41 13.85 1.27
CA VAL A 122 -3.49 12.98 0.53
C VAL A 122 -2.49 13.78 -0.29
N ILE A 123 -2.95 14.83 -0.99
CA ILE A 123 -2.07 15.67 -1.81
C ILE A 123 -1.01 16.36 -0.94
N THR A 124 -1.44 16.98 0.15
CA THR A 124 -0.54 17.71 1.06
C THR A 124 0.42 16.78 1.81
N THR A 125 -0.08 15.69 2.40
CA THR A 125 0.77 14.74 3.12
C THR A 125 1.69 13.95 2.19
N GLY A 126 1.19 13.54 1.02
CA GLY A 126 1.99 12.86 -0.01
C GLY A 126 3.12 13.73 -0.55
N ALA A 127 2.84 15.00 -0.85
CA ALA A 127 3.85 15.96 -1.25
C ALA A 127 4.88 16.17 -0.14
N GLY A 128 4.44 16.34 1.11
CA GLY A 128 5.32 16.48 2.27
C GLY A 128 6.24 15.26 2.48
N LEU A 129 5.71 14.04 2.34
CA LEU A 129 6.50 12.81 2.45
C LEU A 129 7.53 12.67 1.32
N LEU A 130 7.15 13.03 0.09
CA LEU A 130 8.04 13.00 -1.07
C LEU A 130 9.15 14.05 -0.96
N VAL A 131 8.80 15.30 -0.65
CA VAL A 131 9.77 16.37 -0.39
C VAL A 131 10.67 15.99 0.77
N GLY A 132 10.11 15.48 1.85
CA GLY A 132 10.88 15.00 2.99
C GLY A 132 11.91 13.93 2.64
N ARG A 133 11.52 12.97 1.81
CA ARG A 133 12.42 11.94 1.27
C ARG A 133 13.50 12.53 0.36
N ILE A 134 13.16 13.49 -0.49
CA ILE A 134 14.10 14.17 -1.38
C ILE A 134 15.04 15.09 -0.59
N SER A 135 14.61 15.69 0.52
CA SER A 135 15.41 16.68 1.26
C SER A 135 16.31 16.06 2.32
N TYR A 136 15.93 14.92 2.92
CA TYR A 136 16.69 14.29 4.00
C TYR A 136 17.76 13.29 3.49
N PRO A 137 19.07 13.56 3.65
CA PRO A 137 20.14 12.74 3.08
C PRO A 137 20.10 11.27 3.49
N GLN A 138 19.81 10.98 4.75
CA GLN A 138 19.75 9.63 5.28
C GLN A 138 18.59 8.83 4.66
N SER A 139 17.47 9.50 4.34
CA SER A 139 16.34 8.88 3.64
C SER A 139 16.68 8.65 2.17
N ARG A 140 17.30 9.64 1.50
CA ARG A 140 17.74 9.51 0.11
C ARG A 140 18.73 8.36 -0.08
N ALA A 141 19.71 8.24 0.81
CA ALA A 141 20.79 7.25 0.71
C ALA A 141 20.29 5.79 0.67
N ILE A 142 19.14 5.50 1.30
CA ILE A 142 18.54 4.17 1.32
C ILE A 142 17.34 4.01 0.37
N SER A 143 16.98 5.07 -0.36
CA SER A 143 15.83 5.08 -1.26
C SER A 143 16.19 4.53 -2.64
N ARG A 144 15.24 3.82 -3.25
CA ARG A 144 15.29 3.35 -4.65
C ARG A 144 14.39 4.22 -5.52
N SER A 145 14.51 4.11 -6.84
CA SER A 145 13.71 4.91 -7.79
C SER A 145 12.20 4.81 -7.53
N GLN A 146 11.69 3.62 -7.17
CA GLN A 146 10.28 3.42 -6.83
C GLN A 146 9.81 4.24 -5.62
N ASP A 147 10.69 4.61 -4.69
CA ASP A 147 10.34 5.43 -3.51
C ASP A 147 10.04 6.89 -3.87
N PHE A 148 10.41 7.32 -5.08
CA PHE A 148 10.13 8.66 -5.61
C PHE A 148 9.02 8.61 -6.67
N LEU A 149 9.10 7.64 -7.59
CA LEU A 149 8.19 7.53 -8.72
C LEU A 149 6.77 7.10 -8.31
N LEU A 150 6.62 6.18 -7.34
CA LEU A 150 5.29 5.73 -6.92
C LEU A 150 4.50 6.82 -6.18
N PRO A 151 5.06 7.53 -5.17
CA PRO A 151 4.34 8.64 -4.55
C PRO A 151 4.02 9.76 -5.55
N LEU A 152 4.92 10.04 -6.50
CA LEU A 152 4.66 11.01 -7.56
C LEU A 152 3.47 10.59 -8.44
N LEU A 153 3.41 9.31 -8.85
CA LEU A 153 2.28 8.79 -9.62
C LEU A 153 0.98 8.86 -8.83
N VAL A 154 0.99 8.52 -7.54
CA VAL A 154 -0.19 8.67 -6.66
C VAL A 154 -0.63 10.13 -6.57
N LEU A 155 0.31 11.08 -6.41
CA LEU A 155 -0.01 12.50 -6.41
C LEU A 155 -0.64 12.96 -7.73
N ILE A 156 -0.13 12.48 -8.87
CA ILE A 156 -0.72 12.77 -10.19
C ILE A 156 -2.18 12.27 -10.23
N VAL A 157 -2.46 11.05 -9.78
CA VAL A 157 -3.83 10.50 -9.72
C VAL A 157 -4.74 11.39 -8.87
N PHE A 158 -4.32 11.76 -7.66
CA PHE A 158 -5.15 12.55 -6.76
C PHE A 158 -5.35 14.00 -7.21
N ILE A 159 -4.29 14.66 -7.70
CA ILE A 159 -4.36 16.04 -8.21
C ILE A 159 -5.27 16.11 -9.44
N SER A 160 -5.08 15.20 -10.41
CA SER A 160 -5.92 15.16 -11.60
C SER A 160 -7.38 14.80 -11.28
N GLY A 161 -7.63 13.89 -10.34
CA GLY A 161 -8.98 13.54 -9.89
C GLY A 161 -9.68 14.71 -9.17
N PHE A 162 -8.94 15.45 -8.36
CA PHE A 162 -9.44 16.65 -7.69
C PHE A 162 -9.85 17.73 -8.69
N PHE A 163 -8.99 18.04 -9.68
CA PHE A 163 -9.32 19.00 -10.73
C PHE A 163 -10.45 18.54 -11.64
N ALA A 164 -10.53 17.24 -11.95
CA ALA A 164 -11.67 16.70 -12.70
C ALA A 164 -13.00 16.90 -11.95
N SER A 165 -12.98 16.85 -10.62
CA SER A 165 -14.16 17.07 -9.76
C SER A 165 -14.49 18.55 -9.53
N HIS A 166 -13.53 19.45 -9.76
CA HIS A 166 -13.67 20.90 -9.57
C HIS A 166 -13.32 21.67 -10.85
N PRO A 167 -14.21 21.69 -11.87
CA PRO A 167 -13.94 22.35 -13.14
C PRO A 167 -13.55 23.83 -13.02
N ASN A 168 -14.09 24.56 -12.03
CA ASN A 168 -13.77 25.97 -11.81
C ASN A 168 -12.33 26.21 -11.35
N TRP A 169 -11.68 25.20 -10.76
CA TRP A 169 -10.29 25.27 -10.29
C TRP A 169 -9.33 24.52 -11.21
N ASN A 170 -9.86 23.86 -12.26
CA ASN A 170 -9.07 23.10 -13.21
C ASN A 170 -8.45 24.07 -14.23
N PRO A 171 -7.11 24.21 -14.28
CA PRO A 171 -6.46 25.05 -15.28
C PRO A 171 -6.55 24.46 -16.70
N PHE A 172 -6.98 23.20 -16.83
CA PHE A 172 -7.14 22.49 -18.10
C PHE A 172 -8.61 22.15 -18.35
N SER A 173 -8.89 21.65 -19.56
CA SER A 173 -10.22 21.13 -19.89
C SER A 173 -10.54 19.83 -19.12
N TYR A 174 -11.80 19.64 -18.74
CA TYR A 174 -12.26 18.48 -17.98
C TYR A 174 -11.85 17.13 -18.60
N LYS A 175 -11.99 16.97 -19.92
CA LYS A 175 -11.75 15.69 -20.59
C LYS A 175 -10.28 15.25 -20.54
N PRO A 176 -9.28 16.08 -20.95
CA PRO A 176 -7.87 15.76 -20.75
C PRO A 176 -7.51 15.47 -19.30
N THR A 177 -7.99 16.28 -18.35
CA THR A 177 -7.71 16.08 -16.91
C THR A 177 -8.23 14.72 -16.44
N LEU A 178 -9.45 14.36 -16.84
CA LEU A 178 -10.03 13.07 -16.50
C LEU A 178 -9.32 11.91 -17.20
N LEU A 179 -8.87 12.09 -18.44
CA LEU A 179 -8.08 11.08 -19.14
C LEU A 179 -6.76 10.81 -18.42
N VAL A 180 -6.05 11.86 -17.99
CA VAL A 180 -4.83 11.73 -17.17
C VAL A 180 -5.12 11.03 -15.86
N HIS A 181 -6.20 11.37 -15.18
CA HIS A 181 -6.62 10.70 -13.94
C HIS A 181 -6.84 9.20 -14.14
N VAL A 182 -7.62 8.81 -15.16
CA VAL A 182 -7.92 7.40 -15.43
C VAL A 182 -6.66 6.66 -15.86
N LEU A 183 -5.87 7.19 -16.80
CA LEU A 183 -4.66 6.51 -17.27
C LEU A 183 -3.60 6.37 -16.17
N SER A 184 -3.42 7.38 -15.32
CA SER A 184 -2.51 7.29 -14.17
C SER A 184 -3.02 6.30 -13.12
N GLY A 185 -4.33 6.23 -12.90
CA GLY A 185 -4.98 5.22 -12.05
C GLY A 185 -4.77 3.80 -12.59
N ASP A 186 -5.05 3.57 -13.87
CA ASP A 186 -4.85 2.29 -14.56
C ASP A 186 -3.38 1.85 -14.50
N LEU A 187 -2.44 2.78 -14.73
CA LEU A 187 -1.02 2.51 -14.58
C LEU A 187 -0.67 2.10 -13.14
N LEU A 188 -1.22 2.79 -12.14
CA LEU A 188 -1.00 2.47 -10.73
C LEU A 188 -1.48 1.04 -10.40
N LEU A 189 -2.66 0.65 -10.93
CA LEU A 189 -3.20 -0.70 -10.79
C LEU A 189 -2.29 -1.74 -11.48
N LEU A 190 -1.87 -1.49 -12.72
CA LEU A 190 -1.00 -2.39 -13.50
C LEU A 190 0.34 -2.66 -12.81
N ILE A 191 0.96 -1.63 -12.23
CA ILE A 191 2.28 -1.77 -11.57
C ILE A 191 2.19 -2.22 -10.11
N ALA A 192 1.00 -2.19 -9.50
CA ALA A 192 0.81 -2.54 -8.10
C ALA A 192 1.46 -3.88 -7.69
N PRO A 193 1.26 -5.00 -8.42
CA PRO A 193 1.85 -6.29 -8.04
C PRO A 193 3.36 -6.40 -8.32
N PHE A 194 3.96 -5.45 -9.04
CA PHE A 194 5.38 -5.47 -9.41
C PHE A 194 6.20 -4.40 -8.68
N SER A 195 5.59 -3.71 -7.72
CA SER A 195 6.17 -2.57 -7.06
C SER A 195 6.02 -2.66 -5.54
N LYS A 196 6.56 -1.67 -4.84
CA LYS A 196 6.38 -1.54 -3.39
C LYS A 196 4.91 -1.48 -2.96
N LEU A 197 3.96 -1.17 -3.85
CA LEU A 197 2.52 -1.16 -3.55
C LEU A 197 1.97 -2.54 -3.13
N ALA A 198 2.65 -3.63 -3.47
CA ALA A 198 2.28 -4.97 -3.01
C ALA A 198 2.20 -5.09 -1.47
N HIS A 199 2.79 -4.15 -0.71
CA HIS A 199 2.61 -4.08 0.73
C HIS A 199 1.13 -3.98 1.14
N VAL A 200 0.23 -3.45 0.30
CA VAL A 200 -1.20 -3.34 0.63
C VAL A 200 -1.82 -4.68 1.04
N ILE A 201 -1.41 -5.78 0.41
CA ILE A 201 -1.93 -7.12 0.72
C ILE A 201 -1.02 -7.93 1.65
N LEU A 202 0.28 -7.63 1.67
CA LEU A 202 1.29 -8.39 2.44
C LEU A 202 1.52 -7.85 3.85
N TRP A 203 1.30 -6.56 4.06
CA TRP A 203 1.55 -5.88 5.34
C TRP A 203 0.87 -6.53 6.55
N PRO A 204 -0.39 -7.03 6.47
CA PRO A 204 -1.04 -7.71 7.60
C PRO A 204 -0.29 -8.94 8.11
N PHE A 205 0.54 -9.56 7.27
CA PHE A 205 1.27 -10.78 7.60
C PHE A 205 2.71 -10.53 8.06
N ARG A 206 3.17 -9.28 8.12
CA ARG A 206 4.59 -8.95 8.37
C ARG A 206 5.12 -9.50 9.71
N HIS A 207 4.31 -9.48 10.77
CA HIS A 207 4.73 -9.96 12.09
C HIS A 207 4.70 -11.49 12.16
N LEU A 208 3.69 -12.12 11.56
CA LEU A 208 3.64 -13.57 11.42
C LEU A 208 4.86 -14.10 10.65
N ALA A 209 5.21 -13.45 9.52
CA ALA A 209 6.39 -13.81 8.74
C ALA A 209 7.68 -13.74 9.58
N THR A 210 7.87 -12.66 10.33
CA THR A 210 9.05 -12.49 11.20
C THR A 210 9.10 -13.55 12.30
N GLU A 211 7.99 -13.81 12.99
CA GLU A 211 7.93 -14.83 14.05
C GLU A 211 8.20 -16.25 13.53
N LEU A 212 7.82 -16.54 12.29
CA LEU A 212 8.08 -17.83 11.64
C LEU A 212 9.52 -17.96 11.13
N ALA A 213 10.15 -16.86 10.71
CA ALA A 213 11.51 -16.88 10.16
C ALA A 213 12.59 -17.16 11.22
N TRP A 214 12.39 -16.71 12.47
CA TRP A 214 13.38 -16.78 13.55
C TRP A 214 13.12 -17.92 14.54
N ARG A 215 12.80 -19.12 14.05
CA ARG A 215 12.56 -20.31 14.87
C ARG A 215 13.60 -21.39 14.55
N PHE A 216 14.73 -21.34 15.25
CA PHE A 216 15.72 -22.41 15.18
C PHE A 216 15.12 -23.75 15.67
N PRO A 217 15.58 -24.91 15.17
CA PRO A 217 15.26 -26.21 15.75
C PRO A 217 15.48 -26.21 17.27
N PRO A 218 14.70 -26.97 18.06
CA PRO A 218 14.77 -26.89 19.53
C PRO A 218 16.15 -27.34 20.04
N GLU A 219 16.80 -28.24 19.30
CA GLU A 219 18.15 -28.75 19.56
C GLU A 219 19.24 -27.94 18.85
N ALA A 220 18.94 -26.83 18.19
CA ALA A 220 19.96 -26.07 17.48
C ALA A 220 21.04 -25.56 18.44
N GLY A 221 20.65 -25.11 19.64
CA GLY A 221 21.61 -24.70 20.67
C GLY A 221 22.52 -25.86 21.11
N SER A 222 21.94 -27.00 21.48
CA SER A 222 22.71 -28.18 21.92
C SER A 222 23.58 -28.76 20.79
N ARG A 223 23.10 -28.80 19.55
CA ARG A 223 23.90 -29.23 18.38
C ARG A 223 25.01 -28.25 18.02
N ILE A 224 24.80 -26.95 18.19
CA ILE A 224 25.85 -25.94 18.01
C ILE A 224 26.91 -26.13 19.10
N LEU A 225 26.50 -26.33 20.36
CA LEU A 225 27.43 -26.58 21.46
C LEU A 225 28.21 -27.89 21.27
N SER A 226 27.58 -28.97 20.79
CA SER A 226 28.28 -30.22 20.46
C SER A 226 29.26 -30.06 19.30
N THR A 227 28.85 -29.38 18.22
CA THR A 227 29.74 -29.10 17.07
C THR A 227 30.94 -28.24 17.47
N LEU A 228 30.76 -27.33 18.44
CA LEU A 228 31.82 -26.46 18.96
C LEU A 228 32.64 -27.09 20.08
N GLY A 229 32.34 -28.32 20.51
CA GLY A 229 32.99 -28.99 21.64
C GLY A 229 32.78 -28.27 22.98
N LYS A 230 31.64 -27.61 23.16
CA LYS A 230 31.25 -26.81 24.34
C LYS A 230 30.02 -27.38 25.04
N GLU A 231 29.87 -28.70 25.02
CA GLU A 231 28.74 -29.42 25.61
C GLU A 231 28.61 -29.19 27.13
N ASP A 232 29.72 -28.82 27.77
CA ASP A 232 29.88 -28.48 29.18
C ASP A 232 29.31 -27.10 29.57
N LYS A 233 28.89 -26.27 28.60
CA LYS A 233 28.42 -24.89 28.83
C LYS A 233 26.89 -24.73 28.82
N ILE A 234 26.15 -25.82 28.96
CA ILE A 234 24.68 -25.84 29.04
C ILE A 234 24.24 -25.47 30.47
#